data_AF-A0A372R493-F1
#
_entry.id   AF-A0A372R493-F1
#
_cell.length_a   1.000
_cell.length_b   1.000
_cell.length_c   1.000
_cell.angle_alpha   90.00
_cell.angle_beta   90.00
_cell.angle_gamma   90.00
#
_symmetry.space_group_name_H-M   'P 1'
#
loop_
_entity.id
_entity.type
_entity.pdbx_description
1 polymer ?
#
loop_
_entity_poly.entity_id
_entity_poly.type
_entity_poly.pdbx_seq_one_letter_code
_entity_poly.pdbx_strand_id
1 'polypeptide(L)'
;FRILYNITVQLKAIHKLNLIHGDFHSGNILNIYYGTSVISDLGLCKPVNQSNTNDEIFGVLPYIAPEVLCGKPYTKAADIYSLGIIMWELTSGIPAFHDIPHDFQLSLDICKGFRPEIIEGTLPEYVELMKRCWDNDPNKRPTAKEL
;
A
#
# COMPACT_ATOMS: atom_id res chain seq x y z
N PHE A 1 -8.35 8.69 12.88
CA PHE A 1 -7.11 8.02 12.41
C PHE A 1 -6.67 6.78 13.23
N ARG A 2 -7.55 6.14 14.03
CA ARG A 2 -7.15 4.99 14.87
C ARG A 2 -6.75 3.75 14.05
N ILE A 3 -7.47 3.46 12.96
CA ILE A 3 -7.16 2.38 12.03
C ILE A 3 -5.76 2.57 11.44
N LEU A 4 -5.50 3.74 10.83
CA LEU A 4 -4.21 4.07 10.21
C LEU A 4 -3.04 3.94 11.20
N TYR A 5 -3.21 4.45 12.42
CA TYR A 5 -2.19 4.32 13.47
C TYR A 5 -1.88 2.85 13.78
N ASN A 6 -2.92 2.03 14.01
CA ASN A 6 -2.74 0.62 14.34
C ASN A 6 -2.01 -0.15 13.23
N ILE A 7 -2.42 0.04 11.97
CA ILE A 7 -1.81 -0.68 10.83
C ILE A 7 -0.38 -0.18 10.55
N THR A 8 -0.09 1.11 10.75
CA THR A 8 1.27 1.65 10.59
C THR A 8 2.23 1.05 11.62
N VAL A 9 1.79 0.94 12.88
CA VAL A 9 2.58 0.29 13.96
C VAL A 9 2.87 -1.18 13.64
N GLN A 10 1.89 -1.90 13.11
CA GLN A 10 2.04 -3.31 12.74
C GLN A 10 2.94 -3.49 11.50
N LEU A 11 2.76 -2.66 10.47
CA LEU A 11 3.61 -2.67 9.29
C LEU A 11 5.07 -2.38 9.65
N LYS A 12 5.29 -1.41 10.56
CA LYS A 12 6.60 -1.13 11.14
C LYS A 12 7.20 -2.33 11.86
N ALA A 13 6.40 -3.13 12.55
CA ALA A 13 6.88 -4.35 13.20
C ALA A 13 7.30 -5.42 12.16
N ILE A 14 6.49 -5.64 11.11
CA ILE A 14 6.81 -6.53 9.99
C ILE A 14 8.14 -6.09 9.34
N HIS A 15 8.24 -4.80 8.99
CA HIS A 15 9.42 -4.25 8.34
C HIS A 15 10.68 -4.30 9.22
N LYS A 16 10.55 -4.18 10.55
CA LYS A 16 11.67 -4.35 11.50
C LYS A 16 12.23 -5.77 11.51
N LEU A 17 11.39 -6.77 11.23
CA LEU A 17 11.82 -8.16 11.07
C LEU A 17 12.46 -8.45 9.69
N ASN A 18 12.71 -7.41 8.88
CA ASN A 18 13.16 -7.54 7.49
C ASN A 18 12.23 -8.39 6.62
N LEU A 19 10.93 -8.31 6.94
CA LEU A 19 9.87 -8.89 6.15
C LEU A 19 9.14 -7.82 5.34
N ILE A 20 8.54 -8.26 4.24
CA ILE A 20 7.63 -7.51 3.39
C ILE A 20 6.29 -8.24 3.47
N HIS A 21 5.18 -7.50 3.57
CA HIS A 21 3.86 -8.12 3.54
C HIS A 21 3.54 -8.68 2.15
N GLY A 22 3.77 -7.88 1.11
CA GLY A 22 3.67 -8.31 -0.30
C GLY A 22 2.26 -8.33 -0.88
N ASP A 23 1.23 -8.12 -0.05
CA ASP A 23 -0.18 -8.05 -0.47
C ASP A 23 -1.00 -7.19 0.52
N PHE A 24 -0.48 -6.00 0.80
CA PHE A 24 -1.05 -5.14 1.82
C PHE A 24 -2.20 -4.30 1.24
N HIS A 25 -3.44 -4.61 1.57
CA HIS A 25 -4.61 -3.86 1.09
C HIS A 25 -5.71 -3.82 2.16
N SER A 26 -6.78 -3.04 1.95
CA SER A 26 -7.82 -2.86 2.97
C SER A 26 -8.59 -4.15 3.30
N GLY A 27 -8.77 -5.04 2.33
CA GLY A 27 -9.29 -6.40 2.55
C GLY A 27 -8.45 -7.28 3.50
N ASN A 28 -7.17 -6.99 3.69
CA ASN A 28 -6.27 -7.68 4.62
C ASN A 28 -6.11 -6.93 5.96
N ILE A 29 -7.05 -6.02 6.27
CA ILE A 29 -7.15 -5.33 7.56
C ILE A 29 -8.42 -5.80 8.26
N LEU A 30 -8.26 -6.52 9.36
CA LEU A 30 -9.38 -6.99 10.16
C LEU A 30 -9.70 -5.98 11.26
N ASN A 31 -10.97 -5.60 11.38
CA ASN A 31 -11.46 -4.83 12.51
C ASN A 31 -11.89 -5.79 13.61
N ILE A 32 -11.15 -5.79 14.72
CA ILE A 32 -11.50 -6.58 15.90
C ILE A 32 -12.25 -5.70 16.91
N TYR A 33 -12.78 -6.31 17.97
CA TYR A 33 -13.55 -5.60 19.00
C TYR A 33 -12.83 -4.33 19.53
N TYR A 34 -13.63 -3.31 19.85
CA TYR A 34 -13.20 -2.04 20.46
C TYR A 34 -12.32 -1.11 19.60
N GLY A 35 -12.47 -1.19 18.27
CA GLY A 35 -11.81 -0.26 17.34
C GLY A 35 -10.30 -0.51 17.19
N THR A 36 -9.88 -1.75 17.46
CA THR A 36 -8.54 -2.22 17.13
C THR A 36 -8.56 -2.82 15.74
N SER A 37 -7.55 -2.51 14.93
CA SER A 37 -7.43 -3.03 13.56
C SER A 37 -6.12 -3.78 13.46
N VAL A 38 -6.15 -4.96 12.86
CA VAL A 38 -4.97 -5.82 12.72
C VAL A 38 -4.69 -6.14 11.27
N ILE A 39 -3.41 -6.18 10.91
CA ILE A 39 -2.97 -6.68 9.62
C ILE A 39 -3.09 -8.21 9.62
N SER A 40 -3.69 -8.77 8.59
CA SER A 40 -3.87 -10.22 8.40
C SER A 40 -3.23 -10.70 7.10
N ASP A 41 -3.38 -12.00 6.82
CA ASP A 41 -2.92 -12.66 5.60
C ASP A 41 -1.42 -12.46 5.29
N LEU A 42 -0.59 -13.11 6.11
CA LEU A 42 0.85 -13.14 5.93
C LEU A 42 1.31 -14.27 4.99
N GLY A 43 0.41 -14.85 4.18
CA GLY A 43 0.73 -15.98 3.30
C GLY A 43 1.76 -15.65 2.22
N LEU A 44 1.82 -14.37 1.82
CA LEU A 44 2.80 -13.84 0.86
C LEU A 44 3.97 -13.10 1.53
N CYS A 45 4.00 -13.09 2.87
CA CYS A 45 5.02 -12.42 3.63
C CYS A 45 6.37 -13.11 3.44
N LYS A 46 7.41 -12.34 3.10
CA LYS A 46 8.73 -12.89 2.77
C LYS A 46 9.89 -11.98 3.18
N PRO A 47 11.09 -12.53 3.42
CA PRO A 47 12.29 -11.74 3.62
C PRO A 47 12.62 -10.85 2.42
N VAL A 48 13.12 -9.65 2.68
CA VAL A 48 13.51 -8.68 1.61
C VAL A 48 14.50 -9.26 0.60
N ASN A 49 15.37 -10.17 1.05
CA ASN A 49 16.45 -10.73 0.22
C ASN A 49 16.06 -12.03 -0.48
N GLN A 50 14.82 -12.51 -0.31
CA GLN A 50 14.38 -13.71 -0.99
C GLN A 50 14.12 -13.38 -2.46
N SER A 51 14.84 -14.03 -3.38
CA SER A 51 14.60 -13.90 -4.81
C SER A 51 13.17 -14.31 -5.14
N ASN A 52 12.46 -13.48 -5.92
CA ASN A 52 11.24 -13.92 -6.58
C ASN A 52 11.63 -15.03 -7.55
N THR A 53 11.42 -16.29 -7.17
CA THR A 53 11.77 -17.44 -8.00
C THR A 53 10.83 -17.59 -9.19
N ASN A 54 9.66 -16.96 -9.11
CA ASN A 54 8.65 -16.92 -10.16
C ASN A 54 8.35 -15.44 -10.43
N ASP A 55 8.35 -15.02 -11.69
CA ASP A 55 8.00 -13.66 -12.15
C ASP A 55 6.50 -13.33 -11.97
N GLU A 56 5.82 -14.00 -11.04
CA GLU A 56 4.40 -13.83 -10.77
C GLU A 56 4.17 -12.60 -9.88
N ILE A 57 3.31 -11.71 -10.38
CA ILE A 57 2.81 -10.55 -9.66
C ILE A 57 1.52 -10.97 -8.94
N PHE A 58 1.45 -10.70 -7.64
CA PHE A 58 0.31 -11.07 -6.80
C PHE A 58 -0.38 -9.83 -6.21
N GLY A 59 -1.62 -10.00 -5.76
CA GLY A 59 -2.34 -8.99 -5.01
C GLY A 59 -3.33 -8.16 -5.83
N VAL A 60 -3.86 -7.12 -5.18
CA VAL A 60 -5.00 -6.35 -5.68
C VAL A 60 -4.54 -5.09 -6.40
N LEU A 61 -4.88 -4.96 -7.69
CA LEU A 61 -4.23 -4.05 -8.65
C LEU A 61 -3.98 -2.60 -8.15
N PRO A 62 -4.95 -1.88 -7.57
CA PRO A 62 -4.72 -0.51 -7.07
C PRO A 62 -3.59 -0.38 -6.04
N TYR A 63 -3.34 -1.44 -5.27
CA TYR A 63 -2.37 -1.48 -4.17
C TYR A 63 -0.99 -1.97 -4.60
N ILE A 64 -0.86 -2.51 -5.81
CA ILE A 64 0.42 -2.99 -6.33
C ILE A 64 1.25 -1.79 -6.77
N ALA A 65 2.47 -1.69 -6.23
CA ALA A 65 3.33 -0.56 -6.50
C ALA A 65 3.79 -0.50 -7.97
N PRO A 66 3.97 0.70 -8.56
CA PRO A 66 4.37 0.90 -9.95
C PRO A 66 5.60 0.09 -10.37
N GLU A 67 6.60 0.02 -9.51
CA GLU A 67 7.83 -0.73 -9.78
C GLU A 67 7.60 -2.24 -9.85
N VAL A 68 6.64 -2.75 -9.06
CA VAL A 68 6.27 -4.16 -9.02
C VAL A 68 5.46 -4.53 -10.26
N LEU A 69 4.52 -3.67 -10.68
CA LEU A 69 3.80 -3.81 -11.95
C LEU A 69 4.76 -3.82 -13.15
N CYS A 70 5.89 -3.12 -13.04
CA CYS A 70 6.98 -3.14 -14.03
C CYS A 70 7.94 -4.34 -13.88
N GLY A 71 7.58 -5.36 -13.10
CA GLY A 71 8.36 -6.59 -12.94
C GLY A 71 9.53 -6.50 -11.97
N LYS A 72 9.68 -5.41 -11.20
CA LYS A 72 10.68 -5.36 -10.13
C LYS A 72 10.19 -6.16 -8.90
N PRO A 73 11.11 -6.67 -8.06
CA PRO A 73 10.73 -7.38 -6.86
C PRO A 73 9.91 -6.52 -5.89
N TYR A 74 9.06 -7.17 -5.09
CA TYR A 74 8.44 -6.52 -3.95
C TYR A 74 9.50 -6.04 -2.97
N THR A 75 9.27 -4.86 -2.40
CA THR A 75 10.13 -4.26 -1.38
C THR A 75 9.29 -3.73 -0.24
N LYS A 76 9.92 -3.35 0.87
CA LYS A 76 9.22 -2.62 1.94
C LYS A 76 8.57 -1.33 1.41
N ALA A 77 9.19 -0.66 0.43
CA ALA A 77 8.63 0.53 -0.19
C ALA A 77 7.37 0.24 -1.02
N ALA A 78 7.20 -1.01 -1.51
CA ALA A 78 5.96 -1.43 -2.15
C ALA A 78 4.81 -1.51 -1.14
N ASP A 79 5.03 -2.07 0.07
CA ASP A 79 4.01 -2.04 1.13
C ASP A 79 3.64 -0.60 1.53
N ILE A 80 4.60 0.34 1.52
CA ILE A 80 4.34 1.76 1.80
C ILE A 80 3.48 2.41 0.72
N TYR A 81 3.69 2.05 -0.55
CA TYR A 81 2.79 2.47 -1.63
C TYR A 81 1.36 2.02 -1.34
N SER A 82 1.18 0.75 -0.99
CA SER A 82 -0.13 0.22 -0.67
C SER A 82 -0.76 0.90 0.54
N LEU A 83 0.04 1.26 1.56
CA LEU A 83 -0.42 2.09 2.68
C LEU A 83 -0.94 3.46 2.21
N GLY A 84 -0.29 4.09 1.24
CA GLY A 84 -0.77 5.35 0.64
C GLY A 84 -2.14 5.20 -0.02
N ILE A 85 -2.39 4.07 -0.68
CA ILE A 85 -3.71 3.75 -1.27
C ILE A 85 -4.75 3.53 -0.17
N ILE A 86 -4.43 2.79 0.89
CA ILE A 86 -5.31 2.61 2.07
C ILE A 86 -5.62 3.96 2.73
N MET A 87 -4.64 4.86 2.85
CA MET A 87 -4.85 6.21 3.38
C MET A 87 -5.90 6.96 2.56
N TRP A 88 -5.85 6.84 1.23
CA TRP A 88 -6.85 7.44 0.36
C TRP A 88 -8.25 6.85 0.59
N GLU A 89 -8.37 5.53 0.70
CA GLU A 89 -9.65 4.87 0.98
C GLU A 89 -10.26 5.29 2.33
N LEU A 90 -9.41 5.51 3.34
CA LEU A 90 -9.87 6.03 4.63
C LEU A 90 -10.43 7.46 4.52
N THR A 91 -10.01 8.24 3.51
CA THR A 91 -10.55 9.59 3.25
C THR A 91 -11.77 9.59 2.35
N SER A 92 -11.82 8.70 1.35
CA SER A 92 -12.92 8.65 0.38
C SER A 92 -14.10 7.80 0.87
N GLY A 93 -13.85 6.83 1.75
CA GLY A 93 -14.85 5.84 2.19
C GLY A 93 -15.20 4.80 1.13
N ILE A 94 -14.47 4.76 0.01
CA ILE A 94 -14.69 3.84 -1.12
C ILE A 94 -13.37 3.23 -1.60
N PRO A 95 -13.40 2.06 -2.27
CA PRO A 95 -12.19 1.47 -2.86
C PRO A 95 -11.51 2.37 -3.88
N ALA A 96 -10.18 2.34 -3.94
CA ALA A 96 -9.42 3.06 -4.96
C ALA A 96 -9.80 2.58 -6.37
N PHE A 97 -10.07 3.54 -7.27
CA PHE A 97 -10.50 3.27 -8.64
C PHE A 97 -11.76 2.38 -8.73
N HIS A 98 -12.73 2.56 -7.84
CA HIS A 98 -13.96 1.75 -7.78
C HIS A 98 -14.80 1.74 -9.07
N ASP A 99 -14.62 2.74 -9.92
CA ASP A 99 -15.38 3.06 -11.13
C ASP A 99 -14.58 2.79 -12.41
N ILE A 100 -13.35 2.30 -12.28
CA ILE A 100 -12.45 1.99 -13.40
C ILE A 100 -12.22 0.47 -13.44
N PRO A 101 -12.24 -0.17 -14.63
CA PRO A 101 -11.86 -1.57 -14.75
C PRO A 101 -10.45 -1.84 -14.23
N HIS A 102 -10.28 -2.89 -13.42
CA HIS A 102 -8.98 -3.29 -12.88
C HIS A 102 -8.26 -4.21 -13.88
N ASP A 103 -7.85 -3.63 -15.00
CA ASP A 103 -7.26 -4.33 -16.13
C ASP A 103 -5.81 -3.89 -16.42
N PHE A 104 -5.26 -4.39 -17.52
CA PHE A 104 -3.91 -4.04 -17.98
C PHE A 104 -3.77 -2.55 -18.32
N GLN A 105 -4.84 -1.86 -18.71
CA GLN A 105 -4.76 -0.43 -19.00
C GLN A 105 -4.57 0.36 -17.70
N LEU A 106 -5.33 0.03 -16.65
CA LEU A 106 -5.15 0.65 -15.34
C LEU A 106 -3.74 0.41 -14.78
N SER A 107 -3.17 -0.79 -14.97
CA SER A 107 -1.80 -1.07 -14.52
C SER A 107 -0.77 -0.17 -15.20
N LEU A 108 -0.88 0.03 -16.52
CA LEU A 108 -0.02 0.94 -17.28
C LEU A 108 -0.16 2.39 -16.82
N ASP A 109 -1.37 2.82 -16.52
CA ASP A 109 -1.62 4.20 -16.09
C ASP A 109 -1.08 4.45 -14.68
N ILE A 110 -1.20 3.48 -13.76
CA ILE A 110 -0.55 3.52 -12.44
C ILE A 110 0.97 3.65 -12.59
N CYS A 111 1.59 2.88 -13.49
CA CYS A 111 3.03 2.96 -13.79
C CYS A 111 3.46 4.35 -14.30
N LYS A 112 2.57 5.07 -15.00
CA LYS A 112 2.77 6.45 -15.48
C LYS A 112 2.47 7.50 -14.41
N GLY A 113 2.08 7.11 -13.20
CA GLY A 113 1.79 8.01 -12.09
C GLY A 113 0.32 8.37 -11.93
N PHE A 114 -0.61 7.67 -12.59
CA PHE A 114 -2.04 7.86 -12.34
C PHE A 114 -2.39 7.48 -10.90
N ARG A 115 -3.14 8.34 -10.21
CA ARG A 115 -3.56 8.16 -8.82
C ARG A 115 -5.01 8.60 -8.67
N PRO A 116 -5.74 8.11 -7.65
CA PRO A 116 -7.08 8.59 -7.36
C PRO A 116 -7.11 10.10 -7.07
N GLU A 117 -8.23 10.75 -7.38
CA GLU A 117 -8.43 12.18 -7.12
C GLU A 117 -8.46 12.47 -5.61
N ILE A 118 -7.85 13.57 -5.19
CA ILE A 118 -7.82 13.94 -3.76
C ILE A 118 -9.21 14.43 -3.34
N ILE A 119 -9.75 13.83 -2.27
CA ILE A 119 -11.06 14.19 -1.72
C ILE A 119 -11.02 15.60 -1.13
N GLU A 120 -11.93 16.46 -1.57
CA GLU A 120 -12.07 17.83 -1.06
C GLU A 120 -12.27 17.83 0.47
N GLY A 121 -11.59 18.76 1.15
CA GLY A 121 -11.64 18.86 2.61
C GLY A 121 -10.69 17.91 3.36
N THR A 122 -9.96 17.03 2.65
CA THR A 122 -8.86 16.26 3.28
C THR A 122 -7.77 17.22 3.77
N LEU A 123 -7.33 17.03 5.02
CA LEU A 123 -6.32 17.89 5.65
C LEU A 123 -5.02 17.92 4.82
N PRO A 124 -4.41 19.10 4.56
CA PRO A 124 -3.24 19.24 3.71
C PRO A 124 -2.05 18.34 4.12
N GLU A 125 -1.77 18.26 5.42
CA GLU A 125 -0.68 17.41 5.95
C GLU A 125 -0.93 15.92 5.68
N TYR A 126 -2.20 15.49 5.73
CA TYR A 126 -2.58 14.11 5.41
C TYR A 126 -2.40 13.83 3.91
N VAL A 127 -2.81 14.78 3.06
CA VAL A 127 -2.61 14.69 1.60
C VAL A 127 -1.12 14.63 1.25
N GLU A 128 -0.28 15.44 1.90
CA GLU A 128 1.17 15.42 1.69
C GLU A 128 1.76 14.07 2.07
N LEU A 129 1.42 13.55 3.25
CA LEU A 129 1.90 12.24 3.72
C LEU A 129 1.45 11.10 2.80
N MET A 130 0.16 11.07 2.45
CA MET A 130 -0.41 10.11 1.51
C MET A 130 0.31 10.16 0.17
N LYS A 131 0.58 11.37 -0.35
CA LYS A 131 1.31 11.56 -1.60
C LYS A 131 2.74 11.05 -1.56
N ARG A 132 3.43 11.25 -0.44
CA ARG A 132 4.77 10.69 -0.23
C ARG A 132 4.74 9.16 -0.16
N CYS A 133 3.71 8.57 0.48
CA CYS A 133 3.59 7.11 0.55
C CYS A 133 3.40 6.47 -0.83
N TRP A 134 2.61 7.05 -1.73
CA TRP A 134 2.34 6.49 -3.06
C TRP A 134 3.17 7.07 -4.21
N ASP A 135 4.30 7.73 -3.91
CA ASP A 135 5.20 8.32 -4.91
C ASP A 135 5.62 7.24 -5.94
N ASN A 136 5.79 7.64 -7.20
CA ASN A 136 6.17 6.72 -8.26
C ASN A 136 7.61 6.20 -8.08
N ASP A 137 8.49 7.00 -7.48
CA ASP A 137 9.84 6.59 -7.11
C ASP A 137 9.83 5.96 -5.70
N PRO A 138 10.11 4.65 -5.57
CA PRO A 138 10.11 3.99 -4.26
C PRO A 138 11.11 4.59 -3.27
N ASN A 139 12.17 5.27 -3.73
CA ASN A 139 13.16 5.88 -2.84
C ASN A 139 12.68 7.18 -2.19
N LYS A 140 11.63 7.81 -2.73
CA LYS A 140 11.02 9.02 -2.15
C LYS A 140 9.96 8.70 -1.09
N ARG A 141 9.55 7.43 -1.01
CA ARG A 141 8.58 6.97 -0.03
C ARG A 141 9.24 6.90 1.35
N PRO A 142 8.53 7.30 2.41
CA PRO A 142 9.02 7.13 3.77
C PRO A 142 9.11 5.63 4.10
N THR A 143 9.99 5.28 5.02
CA THR A 143 9.98 3.96 5.66
C THR A 143 8.85 3.90 6.70
N ALA A 144 8.36 2.70 7.02
CA ALA A 144 7.41 2.51 8.13
C ALA A 144 7.95 3.00 9.50
N LYS A 145 9.26 3.28 9.61
CA LYS A 145 9.85 3.87 10.82
C LYS A 145 9.63 5.39 10.90
N GLU A 146 9.61 6.06 9.76
CA GLU A 146 9.43 7.52 9.61
C GLU A 146 7.97 7.94 9.60
N LEU A 147 7.07 6.97 9.39
CA LEU A 147 5.64 7.05 9.67
C LEU A 147 5.35 6.79 11.17
#